data_AF-A0A245ZMJ4-F1
#
_entry.id   AF-A0A245ZMJ4-F1
#
_cell.length_a   1.000
_cell.length_b   1.000
_cell.length_c   1.000
_cell.angle_alpha   90.00
_cell.angle_beta   90.00
_cell.angle_gamma   90.00
#
_symmetry.space_group_name_H-M   'P 1'
#
loop_
_entity.id
_entity.type
_entity.pdbx_description
1 polymer ?
#
loop_
_entity_poly.entity_id
_entity_poly.type
_entity_poly.pdbx_seq_one_letter_code
_entity_poly.pdbx_strand_id
1 'polypeptide(L)'
;MAVIKMGNMALLLALAACSAEPGVANAATAAEAEPAQGSTAPTAAKPANEQFVTYWQRFRKAALAGDIAAIAAASAPRVKTHGALDSDPSEEVAAAAVPPLVKQALADDAAIEAGGRTLRQVMESATAPKREANDPLGYRRVGAFVFEQVKGRWFLTEIYAE
;
A
#
# COMPACT_ATOMS: atom_id res chain seq x y z
N MET A 1 -36.84 26.22 29.03
CA MET A 1 -35.67 26.93 29.61
C MET A 1 -34.46 26.03 29.38
N ALA A 2 -33.68 26.29 28.34
CA ALA A 2 -32.32 26.88 28.38
C ALA A 2 -31.36 26.04 29.24
N VAL A 3 -30.22 25.53 28.72
CA VAL A 3 -29.01 26.32 28.42
C VAL A 3 -28.24 25.72 27.24
N ILE A 4 -27.93 26.56 26.24
CA ILE A 4 -26.98 26.33 25.15
C ILE A 4 -25.57 26.56 25.72
N LYS A 5 -24.67 25.59 25.56
CA LYS A 5 -23.25 25.75 25.91
C LYS A 5 -22.41 25.74 24.64
N MET A 6 -22.19 26.92 24.07
CA MET A 6 -21.22 27.18 23.00
C MET A 6 -19.81 27.12 23.57
N GLY A 7 -19.07 26.06 23.24
CA GLY A 7 -17.68 25.84 23.64
C GLY A 7 -16.70 26.32 22.57
N ASN A 8 -16.35 27.59 22.70
CA ASN A 8 -15.15 28.30 22.26
C ASN A 8 -14.07 27.53 21.46
N MET A 9 -14.09 27.75 20.14
CA MET A 9 -12.99 28.12 19.25
C MET A 9 -11.60 28.29 19.90
N ALA A 10 -10.67 27.39 19.58
CA ALA A 10 -9.23 27.59 19.76
C ALA A 10 -8.49 27.14 18.49
N LEU A 11 -8.37 28.09 17.58
CA LEU A 11 -7.54 28.03 16.38
C LEU A 11 -6.07 28.25 16.80
N LEU A 12 -5.25 27.20 16.75
CA LEU A 12 -3.80 27.28 16.92
C LEU A 12 -3.13 27.16 15.55
N LEU A 13 -2.87 28.32 14.93
CA LEU A 13 -1.91 28.45 13.84
C LEU A 13 -0.50 28.30 14.41
N ALA A 14 0.25 27.29 13.97
CA ALA A 14 1.70 27.24 14.13
C ALA A 14 2.36 27.43 12.76
N LEU A 15 2.81 28.66 12.49
CA LEU A 15 3.81 28.94 11.44
C LEU A 15 5.17 28.43 11.93
N ALA A 16 5.68 27.36 11.32
CA ALA A 16 7.09 26.98 11.46
C ALA A 16 7.87 27.55 10.27
N ALA A 17 8.83 28.41 10.58
CA ALA A 17 9.63 29.17 9.65
C ALA A 17 10.71 28.34 8.94
N CYS A 18 10.88 28.70 7.67
CA CYS A 18 12.06 28.66 6.84
C CYS A 18 13.41 28.41 7.54
N SER A 19 14.10 27.34 7.15
CA SER A 19 15.57 27.27 7.13
C SER A 19 16.01 26.75 5.77
N ALA A 20 16.47 27.67 4.92
CA ALA A 20 17.19 27.38 3.70
C ALA A 20 18.68 27.46 4.01
N GLU A 21 19.40 26.35 3.87
CA GLU A 21 20.85 26.32 3.95
C GLU A 21 21.45 26.26 2.53
N PRO A 22 22.27 27.25 2.12
CA PRO A 22 23.01 27.19 0.87
C PRO A 22 24.31 26.40 1.10
N GLY A 23 24.26 25.10 0.82
CA GLY A 23 25.41 24.21 0.82
C GLY A 23 26.26 24.34 -0.44
N VAL A 24 27.27 25.20 -0.33
CA VAL A 24 28.50 25.37 -1.13
C VAL A 24 28.82 24.29 -2.17
N ALA A 25 29.01 24.76 -3.40
CA ALA A 25 29.61 24.04 -4.52
C ALA A 25 30.99 23.46 -4.17
N ASN A 26 31.19 22.16 -4.43
CA ASN A 26 32.53 21.57 -4.44
C ASN A 26 32.92 21.16 -5.86
N ALA A 27 34.19 21.42 -6.13
CA ALA A 27 34.85 21.50 -7.41
C ALA A 27 34.91 20.17 -8.18
N ALA A 28 34.97 20.33 -9.50
CA ALA A 28 35.30 19.32 -10.47
C ALA A 28 36.67 18.69 -10.17
N THR A 29 36.70 17.35 -10.11
CA THR A 29 37.89 16.57 -10.39
C THR A 29 37.57 15.69 -11.59
N ALA A 30 38.10 16.08 -12.74
CA ALA A 30 38.22 15.21 -13.89
C ALA A 30 39.27 14.14 -13.55
N ALA A 31 38.80 12.91 -13.33
CA ALA A 31 39.63 11.72 -13.34
C ALA A 31 39.20 10.89 -14.54
N GLU A 32 40.03 10.93 -15.57
CA GLU A 32 40.06 10.04 -16.71
C GLU A 32 40.26 8.60 -16.19
N ALA A 33 39.27 7.73 -16.42
CA ALA A 33 39.36 6.31 -16.15
C ALA A 33 39.07 5.54 -17.45
N GLU A 34 40.05 4.70 -17.78
CA GLU A 34 40.17 3.79 -18.91
C GLU A 34 38.91 2.97 -19.25
N PRO A 35 38.75 2.58 -20.53
CA PRO A 35 37.62 1.81 -21.01
C PRO A 35 37.91 0.31 -20.88
N ALA A 36 37.40 -0.35 -19.85
CA ALA A 36 37.20 -1.80 -19.89
C ALA A 36 36.33 -2.25 -18.72
N GLN A 37 35.11 -2.68 -19.03
CA GLN A 37 34.67 -4.04 -18.73
C GLN A 37 33.27 -4.21 -19.30
N GLY A 38 33.14 -5.18 -20.21
CA GLY A 38 31.87 -5.57 -20.81
C GLY A 38 30.84 -5.80 -19.71
N SER A 39 29.89 -4.87 -19.63
CA SER A 39 28.68 -5.02 -18.85
C SER A 39 27.93 -6.18 -19.48
N THR A 40 28.14 -7.38 -18.96
CA THR A 40 27.21 -8.49 -19.17
C THR A 40 25.91 -8.03 -18.53
N ALA A 41 25.06 -7.43 -19.37
CA ALA A 41 23.71 -7.06 -18.99
C ALA A 41 23.11 -8.29 -18.30
N PRO A 42 22.66 -8.18 -17.03
CA PRO A 42 22.05 -9.30 -16.36
C PRO A 42 20.88 -9.75 -17.24
N THR A 43 21.01 -10.91 -17.87
CA THR A 43 19.93 -11.59 -18.56
C THR A 43 18.77 -11.61 -17.58
N ALA A 44 17.76 -10.78 -17.83
CA ALA A 44 16.62 -10.61 -16.96
C ALA A 44 15.93 -11.97 -16.86
N ALA A 45 16.28 -12.72 -15.82
CA ALA A 45 15.68 -14.01 -15.56
C ALA A 45 14.17 -13.79 -15.49
N LYS A 46 13.42 -14.55 -16.28
CA LYS A 46 11.96 -14.54 -16.24
C LYS A 46 11.56 -14.64 -14.76
N PRO A 47 10.79 -13.70 -14.21
CA PRO A 47 10.46 -13.72 -12.80
C PRO A 47 9.78 -15.05 -12.49
N ALA A 48 10.33 -15.78 -11.53
CA ALA A 48 9.69 -16.98 -11.02
C ALA A 48 8.28 -16.61 -10.55
N ASN A 49 7.28 -17.47 -10.84
CA ASN A 49 5.92 -17.26 -10.38
C ASN A 49 5.92 -17.15 -8.85
N GLU A 50 5.70 -15.94 -8.35
CA GLU A 50 5.67 -15.61 -6.94
C GLU A 50 4.49 -16.34 -6.30
N GLN A 51 4.77 -17.06 -5.22
CA GLN A 51 3.73 -17.72 -4.44
C GLN A 51 2.97 -16.68 -3.62
N PHE A 52 1.64 -16.78 -3.58
CA PHE A 52 0.81 -15.83 -2.84
C PHE A 52 1.20 -15.75 -1.37
N VAL A 53 1.57 -16.86 -0.74
CA VAL A 53 2.00 -16.90 0.67
C VAL A 53 3.22 -16.00 0.91
N THR A 54 4.20 -16.03 0.00
CA THR A 54 5.41 -15.19 0.10
C THR A 54 5.08 -13.71 -0.08
N TYR A 55 4.25 -13.38 -1.06
CA TYR A 55 3.74 -12.03 -1.26
C TYR A 55 2.98 -11.53 -0.01
N TRP A 56 2.05 -12.34 0.49
CA TRP A 56 1.18 -12.03 1.61
C TRP A 56 1.97 -11.72 2.87
N GLN A 57 2.99 -12.52 3.19
CA GLN A 57 3.86 -12.27 4.34
C GLN A 57 4.58 -10.92 4.26
N ARG A 58 5.07 -10.55 3.07
CA ARG A 58 5.71 -9.24 2.83
C ARG A 58 4.70 -8.11 2.97
N PHE A 59 3.55 -8.21 2.30
CA PHE A 59 2.51 -7.19 2.33
C PHE A 59 1.97 -6.99 3.75
N ARG A 60 1.61 -8.07 4.45
CA ARG A 60 1.15 -8.05 5.84
C ARG A 60 2.16 -7.32 6.75
N LYS A 61 3.44 -7.68 6.67
CA LYS A 61 4.48 -7.05 7.50
C LYS A 61 4.52 -5.54 7.24
N ALA A 62 4.48 -5.13 5.98
CA ALA A 62 4.47 -3.72 5.61
C ALA A 62 3.20 -3.01 6.10
N ALA A 63 2.03 -3.62 5.92
CA ALA A 63 0.73 -3.07 6.31
C ALA A 63 0.61 -2.89 7.82
N LEU A 64 0.99 -3.90 8.62
CA LEU A 64 0.97 -3.84 10.08
C LEU A 64 2.03 -2.88 10.66
N ALA A 65 3.17 -2.73 9.99
CA ALA A 65 4.21 -1.78 10.39
C ALA A 65 3.94 -0.34 9.91
N GLY A 66 2.95 -0.13 9.03
CA GLY A 66 2.71 1.16 8.38
C GLY A 66 3.85 1.58 7.43
N ASP A 67 4.57 0.64 6.83
CA ASP A 67 5.67 0.91 5.90
C ASP A 67 5.14 1.39 4.55
N ILE A 68 5.06 2.71 4.40
CA ILE A 68 4.50 3.41 3.23
C ILE A 68 5.18 2.95 1.94
N ALA A 69 6.51 2.87 1.94
CA ALA A 69 7.28 2.52 0.74
C ALA A 69 7.04 1.06 0.33
N ALA A 70 7.02 0.15 1.30
CA ALA A 70 6.78 -1.27 1.04
C ALA A 70 5.33 -1.55 0.60
N ILE A 71 4.33 -0.85 1.16
CA ILE A 71 2.93 -0.97 0.72
C ILE A 71 2.77 -0.48 -0.72
N ALA A 72 3.33 0.69 -1.05
CA ALA A 72 3.27 1.23 -2.40
C ALA A 72 3.97 0.30 -3.41
N ALA A 73 5.13 -0.27 -3.06
CA ALA A 73 5.86 -1.22 -3.91
C ALA A 73 5.15 -2.57 -4.09
N ALA A 74 4.27 -2.96 -3.15
CA ALA A 74 3.46 -4.17 -3.21
C ALA A 74 2.08 -3.96 -3.87
N SER A 75 1.79 -2.73 -4.30
CA SER A 75 0.54 -2.35 -4.96
C SER A 75 0.75 -2.22 -6.47
N ALA A 76 -0.33 -2.37 -7.23
CA ALA A 76 -0.30 -2.10 -8.66
C ALA A 76 -0.05 -0.60 -8.91
N PRO A 77 0.49 -0.20 -10.09
CA PRO A 77 0.72 1.21 -10.41
C PRO A 77 -0.55 2.08 -10.31
N ARG A 78 -1.69 1.48 -10.65
CA ARG A 78 -3.04 1.99 -10.46
C ARG A 78 -3.81 0.97 -9.62
N VAL A 79 -4.37 1.42 -8.51
CA VAL A 79 -5.23 0.61 -7.64
C VAL A 79 -6.65 1.16 -7.75
N LYS A 80 -7.60 0.26 -7.99
CA LYS A 80 -9.01 0.61 -8.03
C LYS A 80 -9.53 0.74 -6.61
N THR A 81 -10.29 1.78 -6.35
CA THR A 81 -10.97 2.03 -5.09
C THR A 81 -12.45 2.07 -5.35
N HIS A 82 -13.24 1.42 -4.50
CA HIS A 82 -14.69 1.43 -4.58
C HIS A 82 -15.25 2.15 -3.35
N GLY A 83 -16.31 2.93 -3.55
CA GLY A 83 -17.04 3.54 -2.44
C GLY A 83 -17.88 2.54 -1.66
N ALA A 84 -18.54 3.02 -0.61
CA ALA A 84 -19.32 2.19 0.31
C ALA A 84 -20.65 1.72 -0.31
N LEU A 85 -21.17 2.46 -1.29
CA LEU A 85 -22.41 2.11 -1.98
C LEU A 85 -22.11 1.51 -3.35
N ASP A 86 -22.93 0.54 -3.77
CA ASP A 86 -22.86 -0.02 -5.13
C ASP A 86 -23.02 1.04 -6.25
N SER A 87 -23.61 2.19 -5.90
CA SER A 87 -23.80 3.32 -6.81
C SER A 87 -22.61 4.28 -6.86
N ASP A 88 -21.66 4.15 -5.93
CA ASP A 88 -20.49 5.02 -5.90
C ASP A 88 -19.56 4.69 -7.07
N PRO A 89 -19.01 5.71 -7.74
CA PRO A 89 -18.07 5.48 -8.81
C PRO A 89 -16.80 4.83 -8.26
N SER A 90 -16.23 3.89 -9.01
CA SER A 90 -14.88 3.40 -8.72
C SER A 90 -13.83 4.40 -9.18
N GLU A 91 -12.85 4.72 -8.34
CA GLU A 91 -11.74 5.63 -8.66
C GLU A 91 -10.42 4.87 -8.79
N GLU A 92 -9.53 5.31 -9.68
CA GLU A 92 -8.17 4.76 -9.76
C GLU A 92 -7.16 5.68 -9.07
N VAL A 93 -6.47 5.16 -8.07
CA VAL A 93 -5.43 5.89 -7.34
C VAL A 93 -4.05 5.38 -7.70
N ALA A 94 -3.05 6.27 -7.66
CA ALA A 94 -1.65 5.87 -7.83
C ALA A 94 -1.16 5.07 -6.61
N ALA A 95 -0.20 4.16 -6.82
CA ALA A 95 0.40 3.36 -5.74
C ALA A 95 0.87 4.18 -4.52
N ALA A 96 1.33 5.42 -4.73
CA ALA A 96 1.77 6.31 -3.64
C ALA A 96 0.62 6.77 -2.71
N ALA A 97 -0.63 6.75 -3.19
CA ALA A 97 -1.83 7.12 -2.42
C ALA A 97 -2.45 5.92 -1.68
N VAL A 98 -1.95 4.70 -1.91
CA VAL A 98 -2.48 3.47 -1.32
C VAL A 98 -2.20 3.31 0.19
N PRO A 99 -1.01 3.65 0.72
CA PRO A 99 -0.71 3.45 2.15
C PRO A 99 -1.73 4.04 3.14
N PRO A 100 -2.24 5.29 2.98
CA PRO A 100 -3.28 5.79 3.88
C PRO A 100 -4.60 5.00 3.79
N LEU A 101 -4.97 4.51 2.60
CA LEU A 101 -6.18 3.69 2.42
C LEU A 101 -6.05 2.32 3.10
N VAL A 102 -4.88 1.68 2.99
CA VAL A 102 -4.59 0.44 3.72
C VAL A 102 -4.68 0.67 5.22
N LYS A 103 -4.11 1.78 5.72
CA LYS A 103 -4.21 2.13 7.14
C LYS A 103 -5.65 2.34 7.59
N GLN A 104 -6.47 3.01 6.77
CA GLN A 104 -7.90 3.22 7.05
C GLN A 104 -8.65 1.90 7.12
N ALA A 105 -8.49 1.02 6.13
CA ALA A 105 -9.15 -0.29 6.12
C ALA A 105 -8.72 -1.19 7.30
N LEU A 106 -7.48 -1.06 7.79
CA LEU A 106 -7.02 -1.76 9.01
C LEU A 106 -7.48 -1.13 10.32
N ALA A 107 -8.04 0.07 10.28
CA ALA A 107 -8.65 0.74 11.42
C ALA A 107 -10.18 0.52 11.46
N ASP A 108 -10.74 -0.06 10.40
CA ASP A 108 -12.15 -0.45 10.39
C ASP A 108 -12.36 -1.68 11.29
N ASP A 109 -13.31 -1.54 12.20
CA ASP A 109 -13.73 -2.58 13.14
C ASP A 109 -14.88 -3.44 12.59
N ALA A 110 -15.35 -3.16 11.36
CA ALA A 110 -16.30 -3.99 10.66
C ALA A 110 -15.75 -5.41 10.47
N ALA A 111 -16.62 -6.40 10.73
CA ALA A 111 -16.28 -7.79 10.52
C ALA A 111 -16.32 -8.11 9.02
N ILE A 112 -15.19 -8.59 8.49
CA ILE A 112 -15.03 -8.87 7.05
C ILE A 112 -15.31 -10.33 6.68
N GLU A 113 -15.55 -11.19 7.67
CA GLU A 113 -15.83 -12.62 7.51
C GLU A 113 -16.97 -13.04 8.43
N ALA A 114 -17.68 -14.12 8.07
CA ALA A 114 -18.75 -14.71 8.88
C ALA A 114 -18.31 -15.13 10.31
N GLY A 115 -17.00 -15.23 10.54
CA GLY A 115 -16.40 -15.48 11.86
C GLY A 115 -16.23 -14.24 12.74
N GLY A 116 -16.70 -13.06 12.33
CA GLY A 116 -16.63 -11.83 13.13
C GLY A 116 -15.23 -11.21 13.20
N ARG A 117 -14.28 -11.68 12.38
CA ARG A 117 -12.91 -11.16 12.40
C ARG A 117 -12.81 -9.86 11.61
N THR A 118 -12.11 -8.88 12.17
CA THR A 118 -11.77 -7.64 11.46
C THR A 118 -10.60 -7.88 10.50
N LEU A 119 -10.42 -6.99 9.52
CA LEU A 119 -9.31 -7.08 8.57
C LEU A 119 -7.95 -7.10 9.28
N ARG A 120 -7.81 -6.31 10.35
CA ARG A 120 -6.61 -6.30 11.20
C ARG A 120 -6.34 -7.67 11.82
N GLN A 121 -7.34 -8.31 12.40
CA GLN A 121 -7.18 -9.64 13.02
C GLN A 121 -6.80 -10.71 11.99
N VAL A 122 -7.36 -10.64 10.78
CA VAL A 122 -6.98 -11.53 9.67
C VAL A 122 -5.52 -11.31 9.30
N MET A 123 -5.10 -10.05 9.15
CA MET A 123 -3.69 -9.71 8.92
C MET A 123 -2.79 -10.20 10.05
N GLU A 124 -3.20 -10.16 11.31
CA GLU A 124 -2.36 -10.61 12.43
C GLU A 124 -2.16 -12.12 12.46
N SER A 125 -3.10 -12.92 11.91
CA SER A 125 -3.11 -14.40 11.99
C SER A 125 -1.96 -15.14 11.30
N ALA A 126 -1.03 -14.44 10.65
CA ALA A 126 0.18 -14.92 9.97
C ALA A 126 0.00 -15.90 8.79
N THR A 127 -1.11 -16.63 8.78
CA THR A 127 -1.45 -17.62 7.76
C THR A 127 -2.03 -16.90 6.57
N ALA A 128 -1.56 -17.24 5.37
CA ALA A 128 -2.17 -16.72 4.15
C ALA A 128 -3.60 -17.25 4.01
N PRO A 129 -4.58 -16.40 3.65
CA PRO A 129 -5.93 -16.85 3.37
C PRO A 129 -5.95 -17.95 2.33
N LYS A 130 -6.79 -18.97 2.57
CA LYS A 130 -6.99 -20.04 1.59
C LYS A 130 -7.68 -19.47 0.37
N ARG A 131 -7.35 -20.04 -0.79
CA ARG A 131 -8.12 -19.79 -2.02
C ARG A 131 -9.53 -20.34 -1.87
N GLU A 132 -10.54 -19.59 -2.29
CA GLU A 132 -11.88 -20.16 -2.43
C GLU A 132 -11.98 -21.02 -3.69
N ALA A 133 -12.79 -22.08 -3.67
CA ALA A 133 -12.84 -23.03 -4.79
C ALA A 133 -13.20 -22.36 -6.14
N ASN A 134 -13.97 -21.27 -6.08
CA ASN A 134 -14.47 -20.54 -7.24
C ASN A 134 -13.57 -19.36 -7.67
N ASP A 135 -12.53 -19.04 -6.92
CA ASP A 135 -11.63 -17.94 -7.26
C ASP A 135 -10.79 -18.27 -8.50
N PRO A 136 -10.69 -17.33 -9.48
CA PRO A 136 -9.80 -17.50 -10.62
C PRO A 136 -8.34 -17.67 -10.17
N LEU A 137 -7.55 -18.33 -11.02
CA LEU A 137 -6.11 -18.44 -10.79
C LEU A 137 -5.49 -17.04 -10.84
N GLY A 138 -4.57 -16.76 -9.91
CA GLY A 138 -3.96 -15.44 -9.81
C GLY A 138 -4.88 -14.37 -9.21
N TYR A 139 -5.97 -14.73 -8.53
CA TYR A 139 -6.85 -13.80 -7.81
C TYR A 139 -6.99 -14.21 -6.34
N ARG A 140 -6.99 -13.25 -5.42
CA ARG A 140 -7.30 -13.44 -4.00
C ARG A 140 -8.01 -12.22 -3.43
N ARG A 141 -9.13 -12.42 -2.74
CA ARG A 141 -9.77 -11.38 -1.93
C ARG A 141 -9.58 -11.68 -0.44
N VAL A 142 -9.30 -10.64 0.33
CA VAL A 142 -9.17 -10.69 1.79
C VAL A 142 -9.86 -9.46 2.37
N GLY A 143 -11.13 -9.62 2.77
CA GLY A 143 -11.99 -8.52 3.17
C GLY A 143 -12.07 -7.43 2.09
N ALA A 144 -11.68 -6.22 2.47
CA ALA A 144 -11.61 -5.05 1.59
C ALA A 144 -10.52 -5.11 0.51
N PHE A 145 -9.55 -6.02 0.59
CA PHE A 145 -8.39 -6.04 -0.32
C PHE A 145 -8.51 -7.11 -1.39
N VAL A 146 -8.24 -6.73 -2.64
CA VAL A 146 -8.15 -7.65 -3.78
C VAL A 146 -6.74 -7.65 -4.32
N PHE A 147 -6.21 -8.85 -4.53
CA PHE A 147 -4.87 -9.10 -5.02
C PHE A 147 -4.93 -9.89 -6.31
N GLU A 148 -4.10 -9.49 -7.28
CA GLU A 148 -3.97 -10.19 -8.54
C GLU A 148 -2.52 -10.49 -8.89
N GLN A 149 -2.33 -11.59 -9.63
CA GLN A 149 -1.03 -12.01 -10.14
C GLN A 149 -0.85 -11.51 -11.58
N VAL A 150 0.01 -10.52 -11.75
CA VAL A 150 0.35 -9.91 -13.04
C VAL A 150 1.76 -10.33 -13.44
N LYS A 151 1.89 -11.01 -14.59
CA LYS A 151 3.18 -11.51 -15.11
C LYS A 151 3.99 -12.31 -14.07
N GLY A 152 3.29 -13.12 -13.27
CA GLY A 152 3.89 -13.98 -12.25
C GLY A 152 4.19 -13.30 -10.91
N ARG A 153 3.88 -12.01 -10.73
CA ARG A 153 4.06 -11.28 -9.46
C ARG A 153 2.71 -10.84 -8.89
N TRP A 154 2.57 -10.88 -7.58
CA TRP A 154 1.33 -10.46 -6.91
C TRP A 154 1.36 -8.97 -6.59
N PHE A 155 0.19 -8.34 -6.71
CA PHE A 155 -0.03 -6.93 -6.40
C PHE A 155 -1.39 -6.75 -5.73
N LEU A 156 -1.49 -5.74 -4.86
CA LEU A 156 -2.78 -5.20 -4.44
C LEU A 156 -3.34 -4.39 -5.61
N THR A 157 -4.51 -4.77 -6.12
CA THR A 157 -5.14 -4.17 -7.29
C THR A 157 -6.42 -3.43 -6.96
N GLU A 158 -7.17 -3.86 -5.94
CA GLU A 158 -8.37 -3.15 -5.51
C GLU A 158 -8.48 -3.02 -3.99
N ILE A 159 -9.13 -1.94 -3.56
CA ILE A 159 -9.53 -1.67 -2.18
C ILE A 159 -11.02 -1.27 -2.17
N TYR A 160 -11.82 -1.97 -1.39
CA TYR A 160 -13.21 -1.59 -1.12
C TYR A 160 -13.23 -0.73 0.14
N ALA A 161 -13.72 0.50 0.05
CA ALA A 161 -14.07 1.27 1.23
C ALA A 161 -15.44 0.76 1.69
N GLU A 162 -15.48 0.12 2.85
CA GLU A 162 -16.75 -0.20 3.54
C GLU A 162 -17.18 0.96 4.45
#